data_AF-A0A9X0BX52-F1
#
_entry.id   AF-A0A9X0BX52-F1
#
_cell.length_a   1.000
_cell.length_b   1.000
_cell.length_c   1.000
_cell.angle_alpha   90.00
_cell.angle_beta   90.00
_cell.angle_gamma   90.00
#
_symmetry.space_group_name_H-M   'P 1'
#
loop_
_entity.id
_entity.type
_entity.pdbx_description
1 polymer ?
#
loop_
_entity_poly.entity_id
_entity_poly.type
_entity_poly.pdbx_seq_one_letter_code
_entity_poly.pdbx_strand_id
1 'polypeptide(L)'
;MVSAILPDINKENCQSIYAFSVLTCFISCAKPRIRRGFWANSDRDIEWLTLFRGTVHILASADDSLRTGPLAPMFEMGRRRKLARDARSTLATPPFLLVLKKTLQDTVQDPNELQCYHDSVDDLAMSFATVDEIGSHNCETADIFIWLLTVSDQYFGYFQQRKPEAMVIFAYFCVVMKEMEWAWWMQGLSAHTISGIYYLLDEEHRCWLQWPMQKVGWVP
;
A
#
# COMPACT_ATOMS: atom_id res chain seq x y z
N MET A 1 -21.97 5.83 -11.52
CA MET A 1 -22.14 5.26 -12.87
C MET A 1 -21.20 4.06 -13.16
N VAL A 2 -20.19 3.76 -12.33
CA VAL A 2 -19.29 2.59 -12.52
C VAL A 2 -19.84 1.31 -11.86
N SER A 3 -20.73 1.42 -10.88
CA SER A 3 -21.26 0.26 -10.12
C SER A 3 -22.10 -0.73 -10.94
N ALA A 4 -22.57 -0.35 -12.13
CA ALA A 4 -23.48 -1.17 -12.93
C ALA A 4 -22.77 -2.19 -13.85
N ILE A 5 -21.44 -2.11 -14.01
CA ILE A 5 -20.65 -2.96 -14.94
C ILE A 5 -19.88 -4.06 -14.18
N LEU A 6 -19.70 -3.91 -12.87
CA LEU A 6 -18.97 -4.88 -12.03
C LEU A 6 -19.53 -6.32 -11.99
N PRO A 7 -20.85 -6.58 -12.15
CA PRO A 7 -21.36 -7.96 -12.12
C PRO A 7 -21.05 -8.81 -13.35
N ASP A 8 -20.57 -8.22 -14.46
CA ASP A 8 -20.41 -8.91 -15.75
C ASP A 8 -18.97 -8.75 -16.30
N ILE A 9 -17.96 -9.00 -15.45
CA ILE A 9 -16.58 -9.08 -15.93
C ILE A 9 -16.45 -10.33 -16.80
N ASN A 10 -16.13 -10.14 -18.08
CA ASN A 10 -15.97 -11.20 -19.06
C ASN A 10 -14.73 -10.97 -19.93
N LYS A 11 -14.48 -11.88 -20.88
CA LYS A 11 -13.27 -11.85 -21.73
C LYS A 11 -13.16 -10.59 -22.59
N GLU A 12 -14.28 -9.96 -22.93
CA GLU A 12 -14.33 -8.80 -23.83
C GLU A 12 -14.07 -7.48 -23.09
N ASN A 13 -14.49 -7.36 -21.83
CA ASN A 13 -14.42 -6.10 -21.08
C ASN A 13 -13.33 -6.07 -19.98
N CYS A 14 -12.80 -7.21 -19.53
CA CYS A 14 -11.88 -7.27 -18.39
C CYS A 14 -10.63 -6.40 -18.55
N GLN A 15 -10.04 -6.35 -19.74
CA GLN A 15 -8.84 -5.55 -20.02
C GLN A 15 -9.12 -4.05 -19.93
N SER A 16 -10.25 -3.62 -20.49
CA SER A 16 -10.70 -2.22 -20.44
C SER A 16 -11.07 -1.81 -19.02
N ILE A 17 -11.76 -2.67 -18.27
CA ILE A 17 -12.10 -2.45 -16.86
C ILE A 17 -10.83 -2.34 -16.02
N TYR A 18 -9.86 -3.24 -16.23
CA TYR A 18 -8.58 -3.18 -15.53
C TYR A 18 -7.82 -1.88 -15.83
N ALA A 19 -7.66 -1.53 -17.11
CA ALA A 19 -6.98 -0.30 -17.51
C ALA A 19 -7.67 0.95 -16.94
N PHE A 20 -9.01 0.99 -16.99
CA PHE A 20 -9.79 2.05 -16.38
C PHE A 20 -9.59 2.13 -14.87
N SER A 21 -9.54 0.99 -14.18
CA SER A 21 -9.32 0.91 -12.74
C SER A 21 -7.93 1.44 -12.34
N VAL A 22 -6.87 1.07 -13.07
CA VAL A 22 -5.51 1.59 -12.85
C VAL A 22 -5.45 3.11 -13.09
N LEU A 23 -6.04 3.61 -14.18
CA LEU A 23 -6.11 5.04 -14.45
C LEU A 23 -6.86 5.79 -13.34
N THR A 24 -7.94 5.21 -12.83
CA THR A 24 -8.71 5.79 -11.72
C THR A 24 -7.88 5.85 -10.44
N CYS A 25 -7.03 4.85 -10.18
CA CYS A 25 -6.07 4.89 -9.06
C CYS A 25 -5.10 6.08 -9.18
N PHE A 26 -4.49 6.27 -10.37
CA PHE A 26 -3.57 7.40 -10.60
C PHE A 26 -4.26 8.75 -10.45
N ILE A 27 -5.46 8.89 -11.01
CA ILE A 27 -6.26 10.12 -10.89
C ILE A 27 -6.60 10.38 -9.43
N SER A 28 -6.96 9.35 -8.66
CA SER A 28 -7.28 9.47 -7.23
C SER A 28 -6.08 9.95 -6.41
N CYS A 29 -4.89 9.38 -6.63
CA CYS A 29 -3.65 9.82 -5.98
C CYS A 29 -3.25 11.27 -6.32
N ALA A 30 -3.56 11.70 -7.55
CA ALA A 30 -3.27 13.04 -8.06
C ALA A 30 -4.28 14.12 -7.61
N LYS A 31 -5.40 13.75 -6.98
CA LYS A 31 -6.41 14.73 -6.54
C LYS A 31 -5.77 15.77 -5.60
N PRO A 32 -6.11 17.07 -5.73
CA PRO A 32 -5.62 18.10 -4.83
C PRO A 32 -5.96 17.76 -3.38
N ARG A 33 -4.94 17.73 -2.54
CA ARG A 33 -5.07 17.33 -1.14
C ARG A 33 -5.46 18.56 -0.31
N ILE A 34 -6.65 18.55 0.26
CA ILE A 34 -7.13 19.66 1.10
C ILE A 34 -6.38 19.58 2.44
N ARG A 35 -5.80 20.69 2.87
CA ARG A 35 -4.97 20.76 4.11
C ARG A 35 -5.71 20.41 5.41
N ARG A 36 -7.04 20.22 5.38
CA ARG A 36 -7.83 19.86 6.56
C ARG A 36 -8.18 18.38 6.54
N GLY A 37 -7.30 17.60 7.16
CA GLY A 37 -7.55 16.30 7.77
C GLY A 37 -7.72 15.14 6.81
N PHE A 38 -6.71 14.28 6.75
CA PHE A 38 -6.89 12.89 6.34
C PHE A 38 -8.02 12.27 7.17
N TRP A 39 -9.05 11.75 6.51
CA TRP A 39 -10.27 11.18 7.09
C TRP A 39 -11.19 12.21 7.78
N ALA A 40 -10.96 13.52 7.66
CA ALA A 40 -11.90 14.53 8.18
C ALA A 40 -13.15 14.65 7.30
N ASN A 41 -13.01 14.37 6.00
CA ASN A 41 -14.13 14.20 5.08
C ASN A 41 -14.22 12.72 4.69
N SER A 42 -15.06 11.98 5.41
CA SER A 42 -15.48 10.59 5.16
C SER A 42 -15.08 10.06 3.77
N ASP A 43 -14.21 9.04 3.76
CA ASP A 43 -13.79 8.19 2.64
C ASP A 43 -12.96 8.82 1.49
N ARG A 44 -12.86 10.14 1.34
CA ARG A 44 -12.11 10.72 0.19
C ARG A 44 -10.60 10.55 0.31
N ASP A 45 -10.04 10.68 1.50
CA ASP A 45 -8.58 10.71 1.68
C ASP A 45 -7.92 9.31 1.59
N ILE A 46 -8.75 8.25 1.70
CA ILE A 46 -8.36 6.86 1.47
C ILE A 46 -9.04 6.22 0.27
N GLU A 47 -9.78 7.00 -0.53
CA GLU A 47 -10.44 6.52 -1.74
C GLU A 47 -9.45 5.79 -2.65
N TRP A 48 -8.23 6.33 -2.78
CA TRP A 48 -7.16 5.71 -3.55
C TRP A 48 -6.81 4.31 -3.01
N LEU A 49 -6.73 4.09 -1.70
CA LEU A 49 -6.48 2.75 -1.11
C LEU A 49 -7.55 1.76 -1.53
N THR A 50 -8.82 2.17 -1.37
CA THR A 50 -9.97 1.32 -1.71
C THR A 50 -9.99 1.01 -3.21
N LEU A 51 -9.60 1.96 -4.07
CA LEU A 51 -9.48 1.74 -5.51
C LEU A 51 -8.35 0.75 -5.86
N PHE A 52 -7.17 0.88 -5.24
CA PHE A 52 -6.08 -0.08 -5.42
C PHE A 52 -6.50 -1.50 -5.00
N ARG A 53 -7.19 -1.65 -3.85
CA ARG A 53 -7.69 -2.96 -3.40
C ARG A 53 -8.81 -3.50 -4.27
N GLY A 54 -9.69 -2.63 -4.78
CA GLY A 54 -10.72 -2.99 -5.76
C GLY A 54 -10.10 -3.51 -7.06
N THR A 55 -8.95 -2.97 -7.47
CA THR A 55 -8.20 -3.44 -8.64
C THR A 55 -7.75 -4.91 -8.47
N VAL A 56 -7.33 -5.31 -7.26
CA VAL A 56 -6.97 -6.71 -6.95
C VAL A 56 -8.16 -7.64 -7.13
N HIS A 57 -9.35 -7.22 -6.70
CA HIS A 57 -10.57 -8.02 -6.85
C HIS A 57 -10.97 -8.18 -8.33
N ILE A 58 -10.80 -7.13 -9.14
CA ILE A 58 -10.99 -7.21 -10.60
C ILE A 58 -10.00 -8.22 -11.20
N LEU A 59 -8.74 -8.22 -10.77
CA LEU A 59 -7.73 -9.18 -11.21
C LEU A 59 -8.05 -10.62 -10.83
N ALA A 60 -8.53 -10.85 -9.60
CA ALA A 60 -8.92 -12.17 -9.13
C ALA A 60 -10.15 -12.71 -9.87
N SER A 61 -11.03 -11.82 -10.32
CA SER A 61 -12.27 -12.18 -11.02
C SER A 61 -12.11 -12.27 -12.53
N ALA A 62 -10.98 -11.83 -13.07
CA ALA A 62 -10.74 -11.78 -14.50
C ALA A 62 -10.22 -13.12 -15.03
N ASP A 63 -10.77 -13.52 -16.18
CA ASP A 63 -10.40 -14.73 -16.91
C ASP A 63 -8.97 -14.65 -17.49
N ASP A 64 -8.41 -15.78 -17.94
CA ASP A 64 -7.11 -15.91 -18.60
C ASP A 64 -6.90 -14.95 -19.79
N SER A 65 -7.98 -14.33 -20.29
CA SER A 65 -7.96 -13.18 -21.20
C SER A 65 -7.00 -12.04 -20.80
N LEU A 66 -6.80 -11.73 -19.51
CA LEU A 66 -5.79 -10.74 -19.08
C LEU A 66 -4.35 -11.22 -19.34
N ARG A 67 -4.13 -12.53 -19.31
CA ARG A 67 -2.83 -13.19 -19.48
C ARG A 67 -2.54 -13.57 -20.93
N THR A 68 -3.53 -13.47 -21.82
CA THR A 68 -3.43 -13.86 -23.23
C THR A 68 -3.66 -12.69 -24.19
N GLY A 69 -4.26 -11.59 -23.73
CA GLY A 69 -4.51 -10.41 -24.55
C GLY A 69 -3.39 -9.36 -24.57
N PRO A 70 -3.64 -8.16 -25.13
CA PRO A 70 -2.68 -7.05 -25.22
C PRO A 70 -1.96 -6.67 -23.92
N LEU A 71 -2.60 -6.83 -22.77
CA LEU A 71 -2.00 -6.53 -21.46
C LEU A 71 -1.12 -7.67 -20.90
N ALA A 72 -1.08 -8.84 -21.55
CA ALA A 72 -0.33 -10.00 -21.08
C ALA A 72 1.14 -9.73 -20.75
N PRO A 73 1.90 -8.94 -21.54
CA PRO A 73 3.29 -8.63 -21.21
C PRO A 73 3.44 -7.91 -19.87
N MET A 74 2.52 -7.00 -19.54
CA MET A 74 2.52 -6.28 -18.27
C MET A 74 2.25 -7.22 -17.09
N PHE A 75 1.33 -8.17 -17.24
CA PHE A 75 1.06 -9.18 -16.22
C PHE A 75 2.22 -10.15 -16.02
N GLU A 76 2.88 -10.55 -17.10
CA GLU A 76 4.07 -11.40 -17.02
C GLU A 76 5.24 -10.67 -16.34
N MET A 77 5.43 -9.38 -16.63
CA MET A 77 6.41 -8.56 -15.91
C MET A 77 6.06 -8.41 -14.43
N GLY A 78 4.79 -8.15 -14.10
CA GLY A 78 4.32 -8.09 -12.71
C GLY A 78 4.56 -9.41 -11.96
N ARG A 79 4.30 -10.55 -12.60
CA ARG A 79 4.59 -11.89 -12.03
C ARG A 79 6.08 -12.08 -11.76
N ARG A 80 6.95 -11.70 -12.71
CA ARG A 80 8.41 -11.78 -12.55
C ARG A 80 8.90 -10.89 -11.40
N ARG A 81 8.39 -9.66 -11.31
CA ARG A 81 8.71 -8.73 -10.21
C ARG A 81 8.27 -9.27 -8.85
N LYS A 82 7.05 -9.82 -8.76
CA LYS A 82 6.57 -10.49 -7.55
C LYS A 82 7.48 -11.64 -7.12
N LEU A 83 7.86 -12.52 -8.05
CA LEU A 83 8.77 -13.63 -7.73
C LEU A 83 10.14 -13.14 -7.25
N ALA A 84 10.69 -12.10 -7.88
CA ALA A 84 11.94 -11.50 -7.45
C ALA A 84 11.81 -10.89 -6.04
N ARG A 85 10.69 -10.23 -5.73
CA ARG A 85 10.40 -9.73 -4.38
C ARG A 85 10.26 -10.86 -3.36
N ASP A 86 9.52 -11.91 -3.68
CA ASP A 86 9.27 -13.02 -2.75
C ASP A 86 10.56 -13.78 -2.39
N ALA A 87 11.54 -13.81 -3.31
CA ALA A 87 12.88 -14.34 -3.02
C ALA A 87 13.62 -13.56 -1.90
N ARG A 88 13.26 -12.29 -1.68
CA ARG A 88 13.84 -11.43 -0.64
C ARG A 88 13.28 -11.70 0.76
N SER A 89 12.29 -12.58 0.90
CA SER A 89 11.81 -13.08 2.21
C SER A 89 12.93 -13.72 3.05
N THR A 90 13.99 -14.19 2.39
CA THR A 90 15.16 -14.80 3.05
C THR A 90 16.18 -13.78 3.57
N LEU A 91 16.04 -12.50 3.21
CA LEU A 91 16.94 -11.44 3.67
C LEU A 91 16.64 -11.06 5.11
N ALA A 92 17.66 -10.57 5.81
CA ALA A 92 17.53 -10.12 7.18
C ALA A 92 16.58 -8.91 7.26
N THR A 93 15.63 -8.96 8.20
CA THR A 93 14.74 -7.84 8.49
C THR A 93 15.54 -6.61 8.94
N PRO A 94 15.33 -5.43 8.34
CA PRO A 94 16.02 -4.21 8.74
C PRO A 94 15.82 -3.86 10.23
N PRO A 95 16.82 -3.28 10.91
CA PRO A 95 16.74 -2.99 12.34
C PRO A 95 15.52 -2.15 12.77
N PHE A 96 15.12 -1.17 11.95
CA PHE A 96 13.96 -0.32 12.26
C PHE A 96 12.63 -1.11 12.25
N LEU A 97 12.51 -2.15 11.42
CA LEU A 97 11.35 -3.04 11.45
C LEU A 97 11.41 -4.03 12.60
N LEU A 98 12.61 -4.48 12.99
CA LEU A 98 12.78 -5.30 14.20
C LEU A 98 12.34 -4.55 15.46
N VAL A 99 12.67 -3.26 15.57
CA VAL A 99 12.17 -2.40 16.65
C VAL A 99 10.65 -2.32 16.61
N LEU A 100 10.04 -2.07 15.45
CA LEU A 100 8.59 -2.04 15.31
C LEU A 100 7.94 -3.38 15.72
N LYS A 101 8.45 -4.52 15.25
CA LYS A 101 7.97 -5.86 15.64
C LYS A 101 8.05 -6.06 17.15
N LYS A 102 9.15 -5.63 17.77
CA LYS A 102 9.31 -5.74 19.23
C LYS A 102 8.31 -4.86 19.99
N THR A 103 8.08 -3.63 19.53
CA THR A 103 7.08 -2.75 20.12
C THR A 103 5.67 -3.35 20.01
N LEU A 104 5.29 -3.86 18.84
CA LEU A 104 4.01 -4.55 18.63
C LEU A 104 3.85 -5.76 19.56
N GLN A 105 4.92 -6.55 19.75
CA GLN A 105 4.94 -7.69 20.65
C GLN A 105 4.68 -7.31 22.12
N ASP A 106 5.10 -6.12 22.52
CA ASP A 106 4.99 -5.65 23.91
C ASP A 106 3.63 -4.99 24.19
N THR A 107 2.93 -4.50 23.15
CA THR A 107 1.64 -3.79 23.32
C THR A 107 0.41 -4.63 22.95
N VAL A 108 0.47 -5.40 21.86
CA VAL A 108 -0.68 -6.11 21.32
C VAL A 108 -0.94 -7.40 22.09
N GLN A 109 -2.10 -7.47 22.73
CA GLN A 109 -2.47 -8.60 23.59
C GLN A 109 -3.06 -9.79 22.82
N ASP A 110 -3.79 -9.53 21.73
CA ASP A 110 -4.41 -10.58 20.92
C ASP A 110 -3.35 -11.26 20.03
N PRO A 111 -3.11 -12.58 20.18
CA PRO A 111 -2.09 -13.27 19.41
C PRO A 111 -2.35 -13.32 17.91
N ASN A 112 -3.61 -13.37 17.47
CA ASN A 112 -3.96 -13.41 16.06
C ASN A 112 -3.77 -12.03 15.41
N GLU A 113 -4.12 -10.96 16.12
CA GLU A 113 -3.85 -9.60 15.69
C GLU A 113 -2.35 -9.33 15.60
N LEU A 114 -1.60 -9.75 16.61
CA LEU A 114 -0.16 -9.62 16.65
C LEU A 114 0.51 -10.38 15.50
N GLN A 115 0.09 -11.62 15.22
CA GLN A 115 0.59 -12.39 14.09
C GLN A 115 0.29 -11.67 12.76
N CYS A 116 -0.94 -11.17 12.60
CA CYS A 116 -1.34 -10.41 11.41
C CYS A 116 -0.44 -9.17 11.16
N TYR A 117 -0.07 -8.47 12.23
CA TYR A 117 0.86 -7.35 12.15
C TYR A 117 2.29 -7.78 11.83
N HIS A 118 2.80 -8.83 12.46
CA HIS A 118 4.13 -9.36 12.15
C HIS A 118 4.25 -9.80 10.69
N ASP A 119 3.24 -10.51 10.17
CA ASP A 119 3.19 -10.93 8.77
C ASP A 119 3.20 -9.72 7.83
N SER A 120 2.43 -8.68 8.16
CA SER A 120 2.37 -7.43 7.39
C SER A 120 3.71 -6.68 7.40
N VAL A 121 4.44 -6.72 8.52
CA VAL A 121 5.77 -6.11 8.65
C VAL A 121 6.85 -6.91 7.91
N ASP A 122 6.78 -8.25 7.93
CA ASP A 122 7.69 -9.11 7.18
C ASP A 122 7.49 -8.94 5.67
N ASP A 123 6.24 -8.83 5.22
CA ASP A 123 5.92 -8.43 3.87
C ASP A 123 6.49 -7.04 3.54
N LEU A 124 6.41 -6.09 4.46
CA LEU A 124 6.93 -4.75 4.24
C LEU A 124 8.47 -4.74 4.10
N ALA A 125 9.16 -5.61 4.84
CA ALA A 125 10.61 -5.78 4.75
C ALA A 125 11.05 -6.16 3.32
N MET A 126 10.29 -7.02 2.63
CA MET A 126 10.57 -7.38 1.24
C MET A 126 10.44 -6.18 0.28
N SER A 127 9.52 -5.25 0.57
CA SER A 127 9.37 -4.03 -0.24
C SER A 127 10.53 -3.07 -0.04
N PHE A 128 10.99 -2.88 1.21
CA PHE A 128 12.21 -2.11 1.48
C PHE A 128 13.44 -2.72 0.81
N ALA A 129 13.62 -4.03 0.91
CA ALA A 129 14.73 -4.73 0.25
C ALA A 129 14.67 -4.60 -1.28
N THR A 130 13.45 -4.61 -1.86
CA THR A 130 13.26 -4.40 -3.30
C THR A 130 13.71 -3.00 -3.72
N VAL A 131 13.28 -1.95 -3.01
CA VAL A 131 13.69 -0.57 -3.28
C VAL A 131 15.19 -0.39 -3.12
N ASP A 132 15.78 -0.93 -2.07
CA ASP A 132 17.21 -0.80 -1.77
C ASP A 132 18.08 -1.43 -2.87
N GLU A 133 17.66 -2.58 -3.41
CA GLU A 133 18.39 -3.29 -4.47
C GLU A 133 18.26 -2.62 -5.84
N ILE A 134 17.04 -2.27 -6.26
CA ILE A 134 16.80 -1.76 -7.62
C ILE A 134 16.99 -0.25 -7.72
N GLY A 135 16.83 0.48 -6.62
CA GLY A 135 16.88 1.94 -6.55
C GLY A 135 15.57 2.60 -6.99
N SER A 136 15.22 3.72 -6.34
CA SER A 136 13.93 4.41 -6.45
C SER A 136 13.53 4.80 -7.87
N HIS A 137 14.48 5.18 -8.72
CA HIS A 137 14.22 5.59 -10.10
C HIS A 137 13.95 4.40 -11.04
N ASN A 138 14.30 3.18 -10.62
CA ASN A 138 14.04 1.95 -11.37
C ASN A 138 12.82 1.18 -10.84
N CYS A 139 12.26 1.61 -9.70
CA CYS A 139 11.02 1.08 -9.17
C CYS A 139 9.85 1.42 -10.09
N GLU A 140 9.09 0.41 -10.48
CA GLU A 140 7.80 0.58 -11.13
C GLU A 140 6.67 0.71 -10.10
N THR A 141 5.51 1.18 -10.55
CA THR A 141 4.30 1.25 -9.72
C THR A 141 3.98 -0.07 -9.02
N ALA A 142 4.20 -1.19 -9.71
CA ALA A 142 3.97 -2.53 -9.15
C ALA A 142 4.92 -2.84 -8.00
N ASP A 143 6.20 -2.44 -8.05
CA ASP A 143 7.16 -2.72 -6.98
C ASP A 143 6.82 -1.95 -5.70
N ILE A 144 6.28 -0.74 -5.85
CA ILE A 144 5.91 0.12 -4.73
C ILE A 144 4.59 -0.34 -4.12
N PHE A 145 3.56 -0.58 -4.93
CA PHE A 145 2.22 -0.88 -4.42
C PHE A 145 1.96 -2.36 -4.12
N ILE A 146 2.85 -3.27 -4.49
CA ILE A 146 2.64 -4.72 -4.25
C ILE A 146 2.30 -5.02 -2.79
N TRP A 147 2.95 -4.37 -1.82
CA TRP A 147 2.63 -4.57 -0.40
C TRP A 147 1.17 -4.25 -0.08
N LEU A 148 0.67 -3.10 -0.54
CA LEU A 148 -0.73 -2.71 -0.36
C LEU A 148 -1.70 -3.69 -1.02
N LEU A 149 -1.29 -4.25 -2.16
CA LEU A 149 -2.09 -5.20 -2.94
C LEU A 149 -2.06 -6.62 -2.35
N THR A 150 -1.03 -6.99 -1.57
CA THR A 150 -0.86 -8.35 -1.04
C THR A 150 -1.12 -8.49 0.45
N VAL A 151 -1.08 -7.41 1.23
CA VAL A 151 -1.33 -7.48 2.67
C VAL A 151 -2.71 -8.10 2.95
N SER A 152 -2.87 -8.82 4.06
CA SER A 152 -4.12 -9.55 4.31
C SER A 152 -5.34 -8.62 4.39
N ASP A 153 -6.52 -9.14 4.04
CA ASP A 153 -7.79 -8.43 4.26
C ASP A 153 -8.05 -8.18 5.75
N GLN A 154 -7.54 -9.06 6.62
CA GLN A 154 -7.59 -8.90 8.07
C GLN A 154 -6.81 -7.65 8.51
N TYR A 155 -5.56 -7.50 8.07
CA TYR A 155 -4.75 -6.31 8.37
C TYR A 155 -5.43 -5.04 7.85
N PHE A 156 -5.92 -5.07 6.60
CA PHE A 156 -6.57 -3.90 6.03
C PHE A 156 -7.88 -3.57 6.75
N GLY A 157 -8.59 -4.57 7.26
CA GLY A 157 -9.72 -4.38 8.16
C GLY A 157 -9.34 -3.65 9.45
N TYR A 158 -8.20 -3.98 10.06
CA TYR A 158 -7.68 -3.25 11.23
C TYR A 158 -7.29 -1.80 10.89
N PHE A 159 -6.68 -1.59 9.73
CA PHE A 159 -6.38 -0.24 9.22
C PHE A 159 -7.67 0.58 9.01
N GLN A 160 -8.71 0.00 8.40
CA GLN A 160 -10.02 0.64 8.22
C GLN A 160 -10.71 0.97 9.55
N GLN A 161 -10.52 0.11 10.56
CA GLN A 161 -10.98 0.34 11.94
C GLN A 161 -10.13 1.36 12.70
N ARG A 162 -9.08 1.94 12.09
CA ARG A 162 -8.16 2.90 12.70
C ARG A 162 -7.44 2.34 13.92
N LYS A 163 -7.14 1.05 13.93
CA LYS A 163 -6.29 0.50 14.98
C LYS A 163 -4.92 1.19 14.94
N PRO A 164 -4.45 1.76 16.06
CA PRO A 164 -3.22 2.55 16.09
C PRO A 164 -2.00 1.81 15.51
N GLU A 165 -1.86 0.53 15.83
CA GLU A 165 -0.76 -0.34 15.39
C GLU A 165 -0.80 -0.55 13.87
N ALA A 166 -1.99 -0.81 13.32
CA ALA A 166 -2.18 -0.94 11.87
C ALA A 166 -1.82 0.36 11.14
N MET A 167 -2.22 1.50 11.70
CA MET A 167 -1.91 2.83 11.18
C MET A 167 -0.41 3.13 11.23
N VAL A 168 0.30 2.74 12.29
CA VAL A 168 1.75 2.86 12.37
C VAL A 168 2.42 2.03 11.29
N ILE A 169 2.05 0.77 11.09
CA ILE A 169 2.61 -0.08 10.03
C ILE A 169 2.39 0.57 8.65
N PHE A 170 1.21 1.15 8.42
CA PHE A 170 0.92 1.86 7.17
C PHE A 170 1.80 3.11 6.99
N ALA A 171 2.14 3.82 8.06
CA ALA A 171 3.07 4.93 8.00
C ALA A 171 4.49 4.49 7.60
N TYR A 172 4.92 3.28 7.97
CA TYR A 172 6.19 2.72 7.46
C TYR A 172 6.10 2.42 5.96
N PHE A 173 4.95 1.93 5.47
CA PHE A 173 4.72 1.79 4.04
C PHE A 173 4.77 3.13 3.28
N CYS A 174 4.38 4.25 3.91
CA CYS A 174 4.50 5.57 3.30
C CYS A 174 5.96 5.95 2.94
N VAL A 175 6.96 5.36 3.63
CA VAL A 175 8.37 5.53 3.26
C VAL A 175 8.67 4.86 1.92
N VAL A 176 8.13 3.66 1.67
CA VAL A 176 8.25 3.00 0.37
C VAL A 176 7.52 3.81 -0.71
N MET A 177 6.32 4.33 -0.41
CA MET A 177 5.57 5.18 -1.34
C MET A 177 6.33 6.44 -1.74
N LYS A 178 7.10 7.03 -0.81
CA LYS A 178 7.89 8.24 -1.08
C LYS A 178 8.87 8.06 -2.24
N GLU A 179 9.39 6.84 -2.42
CA GLU A 179 10.34 6.52 -3.47
C GLU A 179 9.77 6.69 -4.88
N MET A 180 8.45 6.82 -5.00
CA MET A 180 7.75 7.09 -6.25
C MET A 180 7.30 8.56 -6.42
N GLU A 181 7.67 9.47 -5.52
CA GLU A 181 7.29 10.88 -5.65
C GLU A 181 7.99 11.62 -6.81
N TRP A 182 8.91 10.96 -7.52
CA TRP A 182 9.35 11.43 -8.84
C TRP A 182 8.21 11.45 -9.87
N ALA A 183 7.18 10.61 -9.70
CA ALA A 183 5.99 10.63 -10.52
C ALA A 183 5.02 11.74 -10.06
N TRP A 184 4.58 12.56 -11.01
CA TRP A 184 3.73 13.75 -10.75
C TRP A 184 2.48 13.45 -9.93
N TRP A 185 1.88 12.27 -10.09
CA TRP A 185 0.64 11.87 -9.42
C TRP A 185 0.86 11.37 -7.97
N MET A 186 2.12 11.12 -7.58
CA MET A 186 2.49 10.70 -6.22
C MET A 186 3.04 11.83 -5.37
N GLN A 187 3.51 12.93 -5.98
CA GLN A 187 4.18 14.03 -5.29
C GLN A 187 3.44 14.47 -4.03
N GLY A 188 4.09 14.39 -2.86
CA GLY A 188 3.54 14.77 -1.56
C GLY A 188 2.45 13.86 -0.99
N LEU A 189 2.16 12.71 -1.61
CA LEU A 189 1.17 11.76 -1.09
C LEU A 189 1.65 11.13 0.21
N SER A 190 2.92 10.74 0.29
CA SER A 190 3.48 10.09 1.49
C SER A 190 3.40 11.02 2.72
N ALA A 191 3.80 12.29 2.56
CA ALA A 191 3.75 13.29 3.62
C ALA A 191 2.32 13.61 4.05
N HIS A 192 1.39 13.70 3.09
CA HIS A 192 -0.03 13.92 3.40
C HIS A 192 -0.62 12.75 4.19
N THR A 193 -0.31 11.51 3.80
CA THR A 193 -0.81 10.32 4.48
C THR A 193 -0.24 10.18 5.89
N ILE A 194 1.08 10.38 6.08
CA ILE A 194 1.69 10.37 7.42
C ILE A 194 1.12 11.47 8.30
N SER A 195 0.98 12.69 7.78
CA SER A 195 0.36 13.80 8.52
C SER A 195 -1.03 13.43 9.03
N GLY A 196 -1.80 12.78 8.16
CA GLY A 196 -3.10 12.25 8.47
C GLY A 196 -3.12 11.23 9.60
N ILE A 197 -2.27 10.21 9.47
CA ILE A 197 -2.12 9.17 10.48
C ILE A 197 -1.71 9.78 11.82
N TYR A 198 -0.75 10.71 11.83
CA TYR A 198 -0.28 11.37 13.05
C TYR A 198 -1.41 12.01 13.87
N TYR A 199 -2.33 12.73 13.21
CA TYR A 199 -3.46 13.37 13.90
C TYR A 199 -4.59 12.41 14.30
N LEU A 200 -4.60 11.18 13.78
CA LEU A 200 -5.53 10.13 14.19
C LEU A 200 -5.01 9.31 15.39
N LEU A 201 -3.70 9.26 15.58
CA LEU A 201 -3.06 8.53 16.68
C LEU A 201 -3.08 9.34 17.99
N ASP A 202 -3.00 8.61 19.10
CA ASP A 202 -2.72 9.18 20.43
C ASP A 202 -1.23 9.54 20.59
N GLU A 203 -0.86 10.10 21.75
CA GLU A 203 0.52 10.54 22.00
C GLU A 203 1.53 9.39 22.01
N GLU A 204 1.15 8.22 22.51
CA GLU A 204 2.02 7.05 22.58
C GLU A 204 2.38 6.54 21.19
N HIS A 205 1.38 6.30 20.35
CA HIS A 205 1.59 5.76 19.00
C HIS A 205 2.22 6.79 18.06
N ARG A 206 2.03 8.10 18.29
CA ARG A 206 2.77 9.16 17.56
C ARG A 206 4.28 9.04 17.75
N CYS A 207 4.75 8.54 18.89
CA CYS A 207 6.18 8.34 19.12
C CYS A 207 6.76 7.27 18.17
N TRP A 208 5.95 6.30 17.74
CA TRP A 208 6.38 5.22 16.85
C TRP A 208 6.51 5.70 15.39
N LEU A 209 5.96 6.88 15.08
CA LEU A 209 6.06 7.53 13.77
C LEU A 209 7.37 8.29 13.56
N GLN A 210 8.24 8.41 14.56
CA GLN A 210 9.47 9.21 14.45
C GLN A 210 10.33 8.81 13.23
N TRP A 211 10.56 7.52 13.04
CA TRP A 211 11.32 7.01 11.90
C TRP A 211 10.66 7.30 10.54
N PRO A 212 9.39 6.92 10.30
CA PRO A 212 8.77 7.18 8.99
C PRO A 212 8.61 8.68 8.71
N MET A 213 8.35 9.51 9.73
CA MET A 213 8.30 10.98 9.58
C MET A 213 9.63 11.56 9.11
N GLN A 214 10.75 11.12 9.72
CA GLN A 214 12.09 11.55 9.32
C GLN A 214 12.40 11.14 7.88
N LYS A 215 12.09 9.90 7.49
CA LYS A 215 12.32 9.40 6.13
C LYS A 215 11.46 10.12 5.10
N VAL A 216 10.20 10.38 5.44
CA VAL A 216 9.29 11.14 4.58
C VAL A 216 9.62 12.63 4.54
N GLY A 217 10.34 13.16 5.52
CA GLY A 217 10.67 14.58 5.59
C GLY A 217 9.45 15.43 5.96
N TRP A 218 8.56 14.89 6.79
CA TRP A 218 7.40 15.58 7.32
C TRP A 218 7.55 15.83 8.82
N VAL A 219 7.12 17.00 9.28
CA VAL A 219 7.08 17.41 10.69
C VAL A 219 5.70 17.96 11.03
N PRO A 220 5.16 17.72 12.25
CA PRO A 220 3.84 18.19 12.68
C PRO A 220 3.75 19.70 12.90
#